data_AF-A0A380XDY7-F1
#
_entry.id   AF-A0A380XDY7-F1
#
_cell.length_a   1.000
_cell.length_b   1.000
_cell.length_c   1.000
_cell.angle_alpha   90.00
_cell.angle_beta   90.00
_cell.angle_gamma   90.00
#
_symmetry.space_group_name_H-M   'P 1'
#
loop_
_entity.id
_entity.type
_entity.pdbx_description
1 polymer ?
#
loop_
_entity_poly.entity_id
_entity_poly.type
_entity_poly.pdbx_seq_one_letter_code
_entity_poly.pdbx_strand_id
1 'polypeptide(L)' 'MILWVMTQDKRSLVNVKEVTVKGKTVEGIISRNFFVYWSRVLGEYDSHE' A
#
# COMPACT_ATOMS: atom_id res chain seq x y z
N MET A 1 12.29 -10.83 0.20
CA MET A 1 12.41 -9.45 0.69
C MET A 1 11.10 -9.07 1.38
N ILE A 2 11.16 -8.33 2.48
CA ILE A 2 9.98 -7.92 3.26
C ILE A 2 9.88 -6.40 3.12
N LEU A 3 8.78 -5.90 2.56
CA LEU A 3 8.53 -4.46 2.39
C LEU A 3 7.42 -4.02 3.34
N TRP A 4 7.72 -3.01 4.15
CA TRP A 4 6.77 -2.37 5.05
C TRP A 4 6.50 -0.95 4.55
N VAL A 5 5.22 -0.60 4.42
CA VAL A 5 4.77 0.72 4.00
C VAL A 5 3.91 1.32 5.10
N MET A 6 4.21 2.56 5.48
CA MET A 6 3.40 3.34 6.38
C MET A 6 2.30 4.04 5.57
N THR A 7 1.05 3.92 5.99
CA THR A 7 -0.06 4.63 5.36
C THR A 7 0.12 6.14 5.52
N GLN A 8 -0.43 6.90 4.57
CA GLN A 8 -0.25 8.36 4.52
C GLN A 8 -0.74 9.07 5.80
N ASP A 9 -1.81 8.56 6.41
CA ASP A 9 -2.34 9.05 7.69
C ASP A 9 -1.48 8.71 8.92
N LYS A 10 -0.38 7.97 8.72
CA LYS A 10 0.54 7.46 9.74
C LYS A 10 -0.13 6.61 10.83
N ARG A 11 -1.31 6.05 10.56
CA ARG A 11 -2.03 5.23 11.54
C ARG A 11 -1.76 3.74 11.39
N SER A 12 -1.17 3.30 10.27
CA SER A 12 -0.98 1.88 9.99
C SER A 12 0.34 1.60 9.28
N LEU A 13 1.08 0.62 9.81
CA LEU A 13 2.23 0.04 9.15
C LEU A 13 1.82 -1.31 8.55
N VAL A 14 1.89 -1.43 7.23
CA VAL A 14 1.41 -2.62 6.51
C VAL A 14 2.54 -3.31 5.77
N ASN A 15 2.55 -4.64 5.87
CA ASN A 15 3.43 -5.47 5.06
C ASN A 15 2.80 -5.66 3.69
N VAL A 16 3.51 -5.23 2.65
CA VAL A 16 3.02 -5.29 1.28
C VAL A 16 3.92 -6.20 0.45
N LYS A 17 3.29 -6.99 -0.41
CA LYS A 17 3.99 -7.85 -1.38
C LYS A 17 4.38 -7.07 -2.62
N GLU A 18 3.54 -6.11 -3.01
CA GLU A 18 3.71 -5.26 -4.18
C GLU A 18 3.05 -3.91 -3.95
N VAL A 19 3.62 -2.86 -4.55
CA VAL A 19 3.10 -1.49 -4.53
C VAL A 19 2.94 -1.03 -5.99
N THR A 20 1.75 -0.58 -6.35
CA THR A 20 1.47 0.01 -7.67
C THR A 20 1.01 1.45 -7.49
N VAL A 21 1.57 2.36 -8.29
CA VAL A 21 1.16 3.77 -8.34
C VAL A 21 0.23 3.98 -9.54
N LYS A 22 -1.02 4.38 -9.26
CA LYS A 22 -2.05 4.69 -10.27
C LYS A 22 -2.40 6.17 -10.20
N GLY A 23 -1.63 6.99 -10.91
CA GLY A 23 -1.78 8.45 -10.85
C GLY A 23 -1.47 8.95 -9.44
N LYS A 24 -2.48 9.48 -8.74
CA LYS A 24 -2.36 9.98 -7.36
C LYS A 24 -2.52 8.89 -6.30
N THR A 25 -3.03 7.70 -6.65
CA THR A 25 -3.35 6.66 -5.67
C THR A 25 -2.23 5.63 -5.60
N VAL A 26 -1.77 5.31 -4.38
CA VAL A 26 -0.84 4.20 -4.14
C VAL A 26 -1.63 3.02 -3.60
N GLU A 27 -1.57 1.91 -4.32
CA GLU A 27 -2.21 0.64 -3.92
C GLU A 27 -1.14 -0.35 -3.46
N GLY A 28 -1.41 -1.00 -2.33
CA GLY A 28 -0.59 -2.07 -1.77
C GLY A 28 -1.33 -3.39 -1.83
N ILE A 29 -0.66 -4.43 -2.33
CA ILE A 29 -1.16 -5.79 -2.22
C ILE A 29 -0.69 -6.35 -0.88
N ILE A 30 -1.62 -6.51 0.06
CA ILE A 30 -1.33 -7.13 1.35
C ILE A 30 -1.72 -8.61 1.23
N SER A 31 -0.85 -9.51 1.70
CA SER A 31 -1.13 -10.94 1.77
C SER A 31 -1.53 -11.28 3.20
N ARG A 32 -2.80 -11.67 3.42
CA ARG A 32 -3.27 -12.06 4.77
C ARG A 32 -3.24 -13.58 5.00
N ASN A 33 -3.13 -14.38 3.94
CA ASN A 33 -2.85 -15.81 3.90
C ASN A 33 -2.57 -16.22 2.44
N PHE A 34 -1.90 -17.37 2.22
CA PHE A 34 -1.33 -17.84 0.94
C PHE A 34 -2.16 -17.65 -0.35
N PHE A 35 -3.49 -17.48 -0.26
CA PHE A 35 -4.39 -17.35 -1.40
C PHE A 35 -5.31 -16.11 -1.38
N VAL A 36 -5.20 -15.23 -0.38
CA VAL A 36 -6.05 -14.02 -0.28
C VAL A 36 -5.20 -12.77 -0.47
N TYR A 37 -5.22 -12.29 -1.71
CA TYR A 37 -4.66 -10.99 -2.10
C TYR A 37 -5.78 -9.95 -2.00
N TRP A 38 -5.58 -8.94 -1.16
CA TRP A 38 -6.47 -7.79 -1.09
C TRP A 38 -5.68 -6.55 -1.48
N SER A 39 -6.21 -5.82 -2.46
CA SER A 39 -5.70 -4.51 -2.84
C SER A 39 -6.21 -3.49 -1.82
N ARG A 40 -5.31 -2.85 -1.09
CA ARG A 40 -5.64 -1.75 -0.18
C ARG A 40 -5.02 -0.46 -0.71
N VAL A 41 -5.81 0.61 -0.78
CA VAL A 41 -5.27 1.96 -0.99
C VAL A 41 -4.43 2.34 0.24
N LEU A 42 -3.14 2.58 0.03
CA LEU A 42 -2.18 2.97 1.07
C LEU A 42 -2.15 4.49 1.29
N GLY A 43 -2.55 5.25 0.27
CA GLY A 43 -2.62 6.71 0.31
C GLY A 43 -2.98 7.30 -1.04
N GLU A 44 -3.46 8.55 -1.01
CA GLU A 44 -3.63 9.41 -2.17
C GLU A 44 -2.58 10.52 -2.09
N TYR A 45 -1.51 10.33 -2.84
CA TYR A 45 -0.44 11.30 -3.00
C TYR A 45 -0.85 12.24 -4.12
N ASP A 46 -1.68 13.23 -3.78
CA ASP A 46 -1.79 14.39 -4.65
C ASP A 46 -0.42 15.07 -4.65
N SER A 47 0.25 15.07 -5.80
CA SER A 47 1.59 15.62 -6.00
C SER A 47 1.54 17.12 -5.72
N HIS A 48 1.78 17.50 -4.47
CA HIS A 48 2.00 18.88 -4.06
C HIS A 48 3.50 19.20 -4.13
N GLU A 49 4.07 19.06 -5.32
CA GLU A 49 5.25 19.87 -5.67
C GLU A 49 4.80 21.27 -6.09
#